data_AF-A0A5F2C5F8-F1
#
_entry.id   AF-A0A5F2C5F8-F1
#
_cell.length_a   1.000
_cell.length_b   1.000
_cell.length_c   1.000
_cell.angle_alpha   90.00
_cell.angle_beta   90.00
_cell.angle_gamma   90.00
#
_symmetry.space_group_name_H-M   'P 1'
#
loop_
_entity.id
_entity.type
_entity.pdbx_description
1 polymer ?
#
loop_
_entity_poly.entity_id
_entity_poly.type
_entity_poly.pdbx_seq_one_letter_code
_entity_poly.pdbx_strand_id
1 'polypeptide(L)'
;MLRKTKYIARASILVFLLFSPTLQKLNSIPVSISTEPDLDYNYEYEKNGVYTKFSDWVPYKLHKWEPKFLEDYYEMYGLKLHYKENELRRNIFFLKAGLQKRFRHPRNALCRVTNEEEYHKYRLLIFMHMNLQIMRSYMRIASQFDKRHLYFYNLDFAHELKQSFEVADSFYKEAIPYWEASRKYADQASEIDYDLDLGTIETERYEIITGKLDFGQIISDHRERLTKKRETVGAYLAKYPEADKPNLDQIP
;
A
#
# COMPACT_ATOMS: atom_id res chain seq x y z
N MET A 1 39.39 -24.75 -63.85
CA MET A 1 38.18 -24.68 -62.99
C MET A 1 38.57 -25.02 -61.56
N LEU A 2 38.49 -24.04 -60.67
CA LEU A 2 38.76 -24.15 -59.23
C LEU A 2 37.65 -24.93 -58.52
N ARG A 3 37.99 -25.89 -57.65
CA ARG A 3 37.20 -26.23 -56.46
C ARG A 3 38.13 -26.47 -55.27
N LYS A 4 37.95 -25.65 -54.23
CA LYS A 4 38.59 -25.74 -52.92
C LYS A 4 37.84 -26.77 -52.06
N THR A 5 38.56 -27.64 -51.36
CA THR A 5 38.07 -28.36 -50.17
C THR A 5 39.14 -28.41 -49.08
N LYS A 6 38.65 -28.31 -47.85
CA LYS A 6 39.33 -28.00 -46.59
C LYS A 6 40.08 -29.20 -46.00
N TYR A 7 41.17 -28.95 -45.27
CA TYR A 7 41.67 -29.83 -44.21
C TYR A 7 41.79 -29.06 -42.90
N ILE A 8 41.27 -29.70 -41.85
CA ILE A 8 41.11 -29.24 -40.47
C ILE A 8 42.32 -29.75 -39.69
N ALA A 9 43.06 -28.88 -39.00
CA ALA A 9 44.05 -29.27 -38.00
C ALA A 9 43.48 -28.99 -36.60
N ARG A 10 43.25 -30.05 -35.82
CA ARG A 10 42.91 -30.01 -34.39
C ARG A 10 44.21 -29.96 -33.58
N ALA A 11 44.41 -28.90 -32.81
CA ALA A 11 45.46 -28.82 -31.81
C ALA A 11 44.90 -29.28 -30.45
N SER A 12 45.45 -30.39 -29.96
CA SER A 12 45.22 -30.91 -28.60
C SER A 12 46.19 -30.22 -27.65
N ILE A 13 45.69 -29.54 -26.62
CA ILE A 13 46.50 -29.12 -25.47
C ILE A 13 45.77 -29.56 -24.21
N LEU A 14 46.47 -30.40 -23.47
CA LEU A 14 46.11 -31.06 -22.22
C LEU A 14 46.65 -30.17 -21.09
N VAL A 15 45.77 -29.60 -20.25
CA VAL A 15 46.18 -28.79 -19.09
C VAL A 15 45.66 -29.45 -17.81
N PHE A 16 46.63 -29.82 -16.98
CA PHE A 16 46.52 -30.34 -15.62
C PHE A 16 45.73 -29.40 -14.71
N LEU A 17 44.71 -29.92 -14.02
CA LEU A 17 44.04 -29.26 -12.89
C LEU A 17 44.80 -29.61 -11.61
N LEU A 18 45.53 -28.62 -11.08
CA LEU A 18 46.13 -28.66 -9.75
C LEU A 18 45.14 -28.17 -8.70
N PHE A 19 45.09 -28.91 -7.60
CA PHE A 19 44.44 -28.58 -6.34
C PHE A 19 44.77 -27.17 -5.83
N SER A 20 43.76 -26.44 -5.35
CA SER A 20 43.91 -25.42 -4.32
C SER A 20 42.58 -25.24 -3.57
N PRO A 21 42.54 -25.51 -2.25
CA PRO A 21 41.40 -25.21 -1.40
C PRO A 21 41.56 -23.79 -0.86
N THR A 22 40.51 -22.95 -0.90
CA THR A 22 40.27 -21.89 0.11
C THR A 22 39.09 -20.98 -0.27
N LEU A 23 38.34 -20.60 0.78
CA LEU A 23 37.41 -19.47 0.89
C LEU A 23 36.05 -19.59 0.20
N GLN A 24 35.17 -20.38 0.82
CA GLN A 24 33.74 -20.05 0.83
C GLN A 24 33.55 -18.70 1.54
N LYS A 25 33.37 -17.63 0.77
CA LYS A 25 32.76 -16.40 1.27
C LYS A 25 31.29 -16.70 1.61
N LEU A 26 30.97 -16.66 2.90
CA LEU A 26 29.59 -16.49 3.36
C LEU A 26 29.14 -15.10 2.92
N ASN A 27 28.48 -15.02 1.76
CA ASN A 27 27.71 -13.84 1.39
C ASN A 27 26.51 -13.79 2.35
N SER A 28 26.51 -12.85 3.29
CA SER A 28 25.29 -12.49 4.00
C SER A 28 24.30 -11.94 2.98
N ILE A 29 23.20 -12.67 2.78
CA ILE A 29 22.10 -12.23 1.94
C ILE A 29 21.51 -10.99 2.61
N PRO A 30 21.42 -9.82 1.93
CA PRO A 30 20.71 -8.68 2.49
C PRO A 30 19.24 -9.08 2.66
N VAL A 31 18.74 -8.97 3.89
CA VAL A 31 17.31 -9.15 4.19
C VAL A 31 16.56 -8.11 3.38
N SER A 32 15.87 -8.56 2.32
CA SER A 32 14.95 -7.71 1.59
C SER A 32 13.79 -7.39 2.52
N ILE A 33 13.69 -6.15 2.97
CA ILE A 33 12.49 -5.64 3.65
C ILE A 33 11.42 -5.51 2.55
N SER A 34 10.64 -6.56 2.34
CA SER A 34 9.48 -6.50 1.47
C SER A 34 8.43 -5.61 2.15
N THR A 35 7.79 -4.73 1.38
CA THR A 35 6.63 -3.93 1.83
C THR A 35 5.31 -4.71 1.74
N GLU A 36 5.39 -6.00 1.45
CA GLU A 36 4.23 -6.89 1.53
C GLU A 36 4.00 -7.21 3.00
N PRO A 37 2.75 -7.15 3.50
CA PRO A 37 2.46 -7.61 4.84
C PRO A 37 2.79 -9.10 4.88
N ASP A 38 3.83 -9.46 5.64
CA ASP A 38 4.15 -10.85 5.93
C ASP A 38 3.03 -11.39 6.82
N LEU A 39 1.94 -11.80 6.17
CA LEU A 39 0.79 -12.42 6.81
C LEU A 39 1.17 -13.86 7.10
N ASP A 40 2.05 -14.05 8.09
CA ASP A 40 2.34 -15.39 8.59
C ASP A 40 1.14 -15.90 9.38
N TYR A 41 0.23 -16.57 8.67
CA TYR A 41 -0.92 -17.25 9.25
C TYR A 41 -0.65 -18.73 9.54
N ASN A 42 0.60 -19.20 9.46
CA ASN A 42 0.92 -20.59 9.70
C ASN A 42 1.99 -20.71 10.78
N TYR A 43 1.55 -20.89 12.03
CA TYR A 43 2.36 -21.67 12.97
C TYR A 43 2.63 -23.03 12.31
N GLU A 44 3.87 -23.25 11.89
CA GLU A 44 4.32 -24.52 11.32
C GLU A 44 4.16 -25.62 12.37
N TYR A 45 3.02 -26.30 12.33
CA TYR A 45 2.88 -27.60 12.97
C TYR A 45 3.08 -28.66 11.89
N GLU A 46 3.94 -29.64 12.18
CA GLU A 46 4.16 -30.81 11.35
C GLU A 46 2.81 -31.41 10.97
N LYS A 47 2.42 -31.25 9.70
CA LYS A 47 1.09 -31.60 9.19
C LYS A 47 0.72 -33.08 9.41
N ASN A 48 1.69 -33.94 9.75
CA ASN A 48 1.58 -35.39 9.79
C ASN A 48 2.32 -36.04 11.00
N GLY A 49 2.00 -35.66 12.24
CA GLY A 49 2.49 -36.33 13.46
C GLY A 49 1.44 -37.25 14.12
N VAL A 50 1.87 -38.09 15.07
CA VAL A 50 1.00 -39.06 15.80
C VAL A 50 -0.05 -38.39 16.70
N TYR A 51 0.13 -37.10 17.01
CA TYR A 51 -0.73 -36.32 17.93
C TYR A 51 -1.30 -35.07 17.26
N THR A 52 -1.96 -35.21 16.10
CA THR A 52 -2.73 -34.10 15.53
C THR A 52 -3.99 -33.87 16.38
N LYS A 53 -4.28 -32.61 16.76
CA LYS A 53 -5.48 -32.28 17.54
C LYS A 53 -6.72 -32.55 16.69
N PHE A 54 -7.82 -33.01 17.31
CA PHE A 54 -9.09 -33.28 16.60
C PHE A 54 -9.58 -32.07 15.77
N SER A 55 -9.26 -30.85 16.19
CA SER A 55 -9.54 -29.62 15.45
C SER A 55 -8.96 -29.60 14.03
N ASP A 56 -7.83 -30.26 13.80
CA ASP A 56 -7.17 -30.28 12.49
C ASP A 56 -7.69 -31.43 11.61
N TRP A 57 -8.36 -32.42 12.23
CA TRP A 57 -9.04 -33.53 11.54
C TRP A 57 -10.43 -33.14 11.05
N VAL A 58 -11.06 -32.11 11.63
CA VAL A 58 -12.27 -31.52 11.07
C VAL A 58 -11.90 -30.92 9.72
N PRO A 59 -12.40 -31.44 8.58
CA PRO A 59 -12.17 -30.80 7.31
C PRO A 59 -12.97 -29.50 7.32
N TYR A 60 -12.38 -28.44 7.87
CA TYR A 60 -12.84 -27.09 7.58
C TYR A 60 -12.55 -26.88 6.10
N LYS A 61 -13.51 -27.24 5.24
CA LYS A 61 -13.80 -26.36 4.11
C LYS A 61 -14.31 -25.07 4.74
N LEU A 62 -13.40 -24.29 5.34
CA LEU A 62 -13.58 -22.86 5.49
C LEU A 62 -13.96 -22.44 4.07
N HIS A 63 -15.22 -22.10 3.88
CA HIS A 63 -15.66 -21.46 2.65
C HIS A 63 -14.91 -20.12 2.63
N LYS A 64 -13.67 -20.15 2.15
CA LYS A 64 -12.88 -18.95 1.92
C LYS A 64 -13.60 -18.23 0.82
N TRP A 65 -14.37 -17.22 1.21
CA TRP A 65 -15.00 -16.35 0.24
C TRP A 65 -13.90 -15.60 -0.49
N GLU A 66 -13.73 -15.89 -1.77
CA GLU A 66 -12.77 -15.20 -2.63
C GLU A 66 -13.50 -14.06 -3.36
N PRO A 67 -13.15 -12.79 -3.13
CA PRO A 67 -13.75 -11.67 -3.82
C PRO A 67 -13.40 -11.72 -5.31
N LYS A 68 -14.43 -11.75 -6.17
CA LYS A 68 -14.30 -11.93 -7.63
C LYS A 68 -14.47 -10.63 -8.38
N PHE A 69 -15.41 -9.81 -7.92
CA PHE A 69 -15.78 -8.55 -8.54
C PHE A 69 -15.26 -7.37 -7.72
N LEU A 70 -15.10 -6.24 -8.38
CA LEU A 70 -14.66 -5.00 -7.75
C LEU A 70 -15.56 -4.60 -6.56
N GLU A 71 -16.87 -4.78 -6.71
CA GLU A 71 -17.87 -4.54 -5.66
C GLU A 71 -17.63 -5.37 -4.40
N ASP A 72 -17.17 -6.62 -4.55
CA ASP A 72 -16.90 -7.50 -3.41
C ASP A 72 -15.74 -6.92 -2.56
N TYR A 73 -14.70 -6.39 -3.20
CA TYR A 73 -13.59 -5.72 -2.51
C TYR A 73 -14.07 -4.44 -1.83
N TYR A 74 -14.96 -3.70 -2.50
CA TYR A 74 -15.51 -2.46 -1.97
C TYR A 74 -16.36 -2.71 -0.71
N GLU A 75 -17.26 -3.69 -0.73
CA GLU A 75 -18.09 -4.03 0.44
C GLU A 75 -17.23 -4.52 1.63
N MET A 76 -16.20 -5.32 1.36
CA MET A 76 -15.36 -5.91 2.42
C MET A 76 -14.38 -4.91 3.04
N TYR A 77 -13.73 -4.08 2.22
CA TYR A 77 -12.60 -3.25 2.66
C TYR A 77 -12.87 -1.74 2.61
N GLY A 78 -13.91 -1.29 1.90
CA GLY A 78 -14.23 0.13 1.72
C GLY A 78 -15.17 0.71 2.79
N LEU A 79 -16.04 -0.12 3.40
CA LEU A 79 -17.11 0.37 4.29
C LEU A 79 -16.68 0.54 5.76
N LYS A 80 -15.57 -0.09 6.20
CA LYS A 80 -15.11 -0.06 7.59
C LYS A 80 -13.81 0.73 7.70
N LEU A 81 -13.88 1.88 8.38
CA LEU A 81 -12.70 2.63 8.81
C LEU A 81 -12.03 1.87 9.96
N HIS A 82 -11.15 0.95 9.60
CA HIS A 82 -10.26 0.31 10.55
C HIS A 82 -9.19 1.31 11.01
N TYR A 83 -8.96 1.43 12.32
CA TYR A 83 -8.04 2.44 12.85
C TYR A 83 -6.61 1.92 13.02
N LYS A 84 -6.40 0.60 13.01
CA LYS A 84 -5.07 0.00 13.17
C LYS A 84 -4.28 0.06 11.87
N GLU A 85 -2.98 0.33 11.97
CA GLU A 85 -2.10 0.48 10.80
C GLU A 85 -2.11 -0.74 9.89
N ASN A 86 -1.95 -1.95 10.45
CA ASN A 86 -1.94 -3.20 9.67
C ASN A 86 -3.26 -3.44 8.92
N GLU A 87 -4.38 -3.04 9.52
CA GLU A 87 -5.69 -3.16 8.89
C GLU A 87 -5.86 -2.14 7.76
N LEU A 88 -5.38 -0.91 7.93
CA LEU A 88 -5.37 0.11 6.88
C LEU A 88 -4.49 -0.30 5.70
N ARG A 89 -3.28 -0.80 5.96
CA ARG A 89 -2.36 -1.31 4.91
C ARG A 89 -2.99 -2.47 4.15
N ARG A 90 -3.63 -3.40 4.86
CA ARG A 90 -4.37 -4.51 4.26
C ARG A 90 -5.53 -4.02 3.39
N ASN A 91 -6.31 -3.05 3.87
CA ASN A 91 -7.41 -2.48 3.12
C ASN A 91 -6.91 -1.78 1.85
N ILE A 92 -5.84 -0.98 1.95
CA ILE A 92 -5.19 -0.34 0.80
C ILE A 92 -4.78 -1.40 -0.24
N PHE A 93 -4.12 -2.47 0.19
CA PHE A 93 -3.69 -3.55 -0.68
C PHE A 93 -4.88 -4.17 -1.45
N PHE A 94 -5.94 -4.54 -0.72
CA PHE A 94 -7.10 -5.18 -1.35
C PHE A 94 -7.93 -4.22 -2.20
N LEU A 95 -8.08 -2.95 -1.81
CA LEU A 95 -8.76 -1.96 -2.63
C LEU A 95 -8.00 -1.70 -3.94
N LYS A 96 -6.66 -1.62 -3.90
CA LYS A 96 -5.83 -1.53 -5.12
C LYS A 96 -6.02 -2.75 -6.02
N ALA A 97 -6.05 -3.96 -5.44
CA ALA A 97 -6.33 -5.18 -6.19
C ALA A 97 -7.75 -5.16 -6.79
N GLY A 98 -8.74 -4.64 -6.04
CA GLY A 98 -10.13 -4.50 -6.45
C GLY A 98 -10.31 -3.55 -7.64
N LEU A 99 -9.57 -2.44 -7.70
CA LEU A 99 -9.60 -1.49 -8.82
C LEU A 99 -9.24 -2.14 -10.18
N GLN A 100 -8.49 -3.25 -10.18
CA GLN A 100 -8.11 -3.98 -11.39
C GLN A 100 -9.13 -5.06 -11.79
N LYS A 101 -10.13 -5.33 -10.95
CA LYS A 101 -11.15 -6.36 -11.21
C LYS A 101 -12.30 -5.80 -12.02
N ARG A 102 -13.03 -6.70 -12.66
CA ARG A 102 -14.25 -6.38 -13.42
C ARG A 102 -15.41 -6.05 -12.46
N PHE A 103 -16.31 -5.20 -12.92
CA PHE A 103 -17.59 -4.97 -12.27
C PHE A 103 -18.51 -6.19 -12.39
N ARG A 104 -19.46 -6.26 -11.46
CA ARG A 104 -20.55 -7.23 -11.48
C ARG A 104 -21.55 -6.86 -12.58
N HIS A 105 -22.30 -7.85 -13.07
CA HIS A 105 -23.37 -7.61 -14.05
C HIS A 105 -24.38 -6.59 -13.47
N PRO A 106 -24.95 -5.65 -14.27
CA PRO A 106 -25.85 -4.59 -13.78
C PRO A 106 -26.97 -5.07 -12.86
N ARG A 107 -27.55 -6.24 -13.17
CA ARG A 107 -28.58 -6.91 -12.33
C ARG A 107 -28.17 -7.09 -10.85
N ASN A 108 -26.88 -7.28 -10.59
CA ASN A 108 -26.34 -7.54 -9.27
C ASN A 108 -25.52 -6.35 -8.71
N ALA A 109 -25.66 -5.16 -9.31
CA ALA A 109 -25.06 -3.94 -8.80
C ALA A 109 -25.56 -3.63 -7.37
N LEU A 110 -24.82 -2.78 -6.65
CA LEU A 110 -25.16 -2.41 -5.27
C LEU A 110 -26.46 -1.60 -5.17
N CYS A 111 -26.76 -0.80 -6.19
CA CYS A 111 -27.99 -0.05 -6.33
C CYS A 111 -28.82 -0.60 -7.50
N ARG A 112 -30.11 -0.27 -7.52
CA ARG A 112 -30.96 -0.59 -8.66
C ARG A 112 -30.55 0.29 -9.83
N VAL A 113 -30.26 -0.33 -10.96
CA VAL A 113 -29.90 0.33 -12.21
C VAL A 113 -30.87 -0.12 -13.30
N THR A 114 -31.42 0.83 -14.06
CA THR A 114 -32.40 0.58 -15.11
C THR A 114 -31.84 0.84 -16.50
N ASN A 115 -31.02 1.89 -16.66
CA ASN A 115 -30.45 2.30 -17.94
C ASN A 115 -28.95 2.04 -18.03
N GLU A 116 -28.39 2.05 -19.25
CA GLU A 116 -26.95 1.90 -19.48
C GLU A 116 -26.17 3.12 -18.97
N GLU A 117 -26.71 4.32 -19.12
CA GLU A 117 -26.09 5.56 -18.64
C GLU A 117 -26.01 5.59 -17.11
N GLU A 118 -27.08 5.16 -16.42
CA GLU A 118 -27.08 4.94 -14.97
C GLU A 118 -26.00 3.93 -14.56
N TYR A 119 -25.84 2.83 -15.30
CA TYR A 119 -24.78 1.85 -15.02
C TYR A 119 -23.38 2.44 -15.23
N HIS A 120 -23.21 3.28 -16.26
CA HIS A 120 -21.95 3.94 -16.48
C HIS A 120 -21.59 4.89 -15.33
N LYS A 121 -22.54 5.72 -14.88
CA LYS A 121 -22.37 6.60 -13.73
C LYS A 121 -22.06 5.81 -12.46
N TYR A 122 -22.78 4.71 -12.22
CA TYR A 122 -22.52 3.79 -11.10
C TYR A 122 -21.05 3.35 -11.06
N ARG A 123 -20.47 2.92 -12.19
CA ARG A 123 -19.06 2.51 -12.23
C ARG A 123 -18.11 3.66 -11.89
N LEU A 124 -18.38 4.86 -12.39
CA LEU A 124 -17.58 6.06 -12.11
C LEU A 124 -17.64 6.42 -10.62
N LEU A 125 -18.82 6.38 -10.02
CA LEU A 125 -19.02 6.66 -8.58
C LEU A 125 -18.28 5.65 -7.69
N ILE A 126 -18.35 4.36 -8.01
CA ILE A 126 -17.61 3.34 -7.24
C ILE A 126 -16.11 3.53 -7.39
N PHE A 127 -15.61 3.82 -8.60
CA PHE A 127 -14.19 4.14 -8.79
C PHE A 127 -13.76 5.39 -8.02
N MET A 128 -14.55 6.46 -8.08
CA MET A 128 -14.33 7.68 -7.31
C MET A 128 -14.21 7.35 -5.82
N HIS A 129 -15.18 6.63 -5.28
CA HIS A 129 -15.26 6.35 -3.86
C HIS A 129 -14.17 5.39 -3.38
N MET A 130 -13.83 4.34 -4.13
CA MET A 130 -12.70 3.45 -3.81
C MET A 130 -11.38 4.21 -3.74
N ASN A 131 -11.11 5.09 -4.72
CA ASN A 131 -9.91 5.93 -4.70
C ASN A 131 -9.91 6.88 -3.49
N LEU A 132 -11.07 7.44 -3.15
CA LEU A 132 -11.24 8.30 -1.97
C LEU A 132 -10.94 7.52 -0.67
N GLN A 133 -11.40 6.28 -0.55
CA GLN A 133 -11.14 5.43 0.63
C GLN A 133 -9.67 5.03 0.76
N ILE A 134 -8.98 4.74 -0.36
CA ILE A 134 -7.53 4.48 -0.36
C ILE A 134 -6.78 5.71 0.12
N MET A 135 -7.11 6.88 -0.42
CA MET A 135 -6.52 8.16 -0.03
C MET A 135 -6.73 8.47 1.47
N ARG A 136 -7.97 8.33 1.96
CA ARG A 136 -8.31 8.50 3.39
C ARG A 136 -7.50 7.55 4.29
N SER A 137 -7.31 6.31 3.84
CA SER A 137 -6.50 5.32 4.57
C SER A 137 -5.03 5.72 4.65
N TYR A 138 -4.46 6.23 3.56
CA TYR A 138 -3.10 6.76 3.54
C TYR A 138 -2.92 7.97 4.47
N MET A 139 -3.84 8.93 4.40
CA MET A 139 -3.84 10.08 5.30
C MET A 139 -3.95 9.64 6.76
N ARG A 140 -4.74 8.60 7.04
CA ARG A 140 -4.88 8.08 8.40
C ARG A 140 -3.59 7.47 8.91
N ILE A 141 -2.88 6.67 8.09
CA ILE A 141 -1.55 6.15 8.43
C ILE A 141 -0.56 7.29 8.65
N ALA A 142 -0.50 8.26 7.72
CA ALA A 142 0.38 9.42 7.84
C ALA A 142 0.15 10.19 9.17
N SER A 143 -1.11 10.33 9.58
CA SER A 143 -1.46 11.00 10.84
C SER A 143 -0.99 10.27 12.11
N GLN A 144 -0.67 8.97 12.03
CA GLN A 144 -0.10 8.22 13.16
C GLN A 144 1.38 8.56 13.36
N PHE A 145 2.10 8.81 12.27
CA PHE A 145 3.52 9.20 12.29
C PHE A 145 3.72 10.73 12.40
N ASP A 146 2.71 11.52 12.03
CA ASP A 146 2.73 12.98 12.16
C ASP A 146 2.26 13.44 13.55
N LYS A 147 3.22 13.73 14.43
CA LYS A 147 2.93 14.30 15.75
C LYS A 147 2.28 15.68 15.61
N ARG A 148 1.06 15.86 16.13
CA ARG A 148 0.26 17.08 15.98
C ARG A 148 1.00 18.36 16.41
N HIS A 149 1.61 18.35 17.59
CA HIS A 149 2.35 19.49 18.15
C HIS A 149 3.76 19.08 18.56
N LEU A 150 4.75 19.88 18.17
CA LEU A 150 6.15 19.69 18.53
C LEU A 150 6.55 20.69 19.63
N TYR A 151 6.71 20.19 20.85
CA TYR A 151 7.19 20.93 22.01
C TYR A 151 8.70 20.71 22.22
N PHE A 152 9.32 21.56 23.06
CA PHE A 152 10.76 21.53 23.31
C PHE A 152 11.26 20.18 23.87
N TYR A 153 10.53 19.58 24.82
CA TYR A 153 10.88 18.29 25.44
C TYR A 153 10.73 17.10 24.48
N ASN A 154 10.11 17.29 23.31
CA ASN A 154 10.06 16.24 22.31
C ASN A 154 11.39 16.13 21.54
N LEU A 155 12.23 17.17 21.58
CA LEU A 155 13.51 17.19 20.85
C LEU A 155 14.53 16.21 21.44
N ASP A 156 14.31 15.73 22.67
CA ASP A 156 15.06 14.62 23.25
C ASP A 156 14.94 13.35 22.37
N PHE A 157 13.84 13.21 21.64
CA PHE A 157 13.56 12.11 20.69
C PHE A 157 13.79 12.52 19.23
N ALA A 158 14.71 13.45 18.96
CA ALA A 158 14.89 14.03 17.62
C ALA A 158 15.19 13.01 16.53
N HIS A 159 15.97 11.96 16.81
CA HIS A 159 16.26 10.87 15.87
C HIS A 159 14.99 10.16 15.40
N GLU A 160 14.14 9.73 16.33
CA GLU A 160 12.88 9.04 16.05
C GLU A 160 11.88 9.96 15.34
N LEU A 161 11.81 11.23 15.75
CA LEU A 161 10.94 12.22 15.10
C LEU A 161 11.33 12.46 13.64
N LYS A 162 12.63 12.53 13.34
CA LYS A 162 13.14 12.67 11.98
C LYS A 162 12.67 11.51 11.10
N GLN A 163 12.81 10.27 11.57
CA GLN A 163 12.34 9.08 10.86
C GLN A 163 10.81 9.06 10.71
N SER A 164 10.08 9.34 11.80
CA SER A 164 8.61 9.37 11.79
C SER A 164 8.07 10.40 10.80
N PHE A 165 8.67 11.60 10.74
CA PHE A 165 8.25 12.63 9.79
C PHE A 165 8.58 12.28 8.34
N GLU A 166 9.66 11.54 8.10
CA GLU A 166 9.98 11.04 6.75
C GLU A 166 8.94 10.01 6.28
N VAL A 167 8.57 9.07 7.16
CA VAL A 167 7.50 8.09 6.90
C VAL A 167 6.14 8.79 6.69
N ALA A 168 5.83 9.83 7.45
CA ALA A 168 4.59 10.60 7.24
C ALA A 168 4.56 11.28 5.85
N ASP A 169 5.65 11.90 5.42
CA ASP A 169 5.72 12.58 4.11
C ASP A 169 5.58 11.60 2.94
N SER A 170 6.11 10.37 3.05
CA SER A 170 5.94 9.35 2.01
C SER A 170 4.47 8.96 1.83
N PHE A 171 3.74 8.73 2.92
CA PHE A 171 2.32 8.40 2.85
C PHE A 171 1.45 9.56 2.35
N TYR A 172 1.75 10.80 2.74
CA TYR A 172 1.04 11.95 2.17
C TYR A 172 1.27 12.07 0.66
N LYS A 173 2.47 11.77 0.17
CA LYS A 173 2.76 11.73 -1.28
C LYS A 173 2.00 10.61 -1.99
N GLU A 174 1.93 9.42 -1.39
CA GLU A 174 1.16 8.30 -1.95
C GLU A 174 -0.34 8.57 -2.04
N ALA A 175 -0.88 9.43 -1.16
CA ALA A 175 -2.30 9.78 -1.14
C ALA A 175 -2.75 10.66 -2.33
N ILE A 176 -1.87 11.54 -2.83
CA ILE A 176 -2.16 12.53 -3.89
C ILE A 176 -2.73 11.92 -5.17
N PRO A 177 -2.11 10.90 -5.81
CA PRO A 177 -2.63 10.36 -7.07
C PRO A 177 -4.04 9.75 -6.93
N TYR A 178 -4.37 9.22 -5.75
CA TYR A 178 -5.70 8.68 -5.49
C TYR A 178 -6.75 9.78 -5.32
N TRP A 179 -6.37 10.94 -4.75
CA TRP A 179 -7.24 12.11 -4.74
C TRP A 179 -7.53 12.63 -6.15
N GLU A 180 -6.49 12.80 -6.97
CA GLU A 180 -6.63 13.26 -8.35
C GLU A 180 -7.49 12.32 -9.19
N ALA A 181 -7.30 11.00 -9.04
CA ALA A 181 -8.14 9.99 -9.67
C ALA A 181 -9.60 10.09 -9.21
N SER A 182 -9.84 10.26 -7.90
CA SER A 182 -11.18 10.43 -7.35
C SER A 182 -11.87 11.65 -7.95
N ARG A 183 -11.20 12.81 -7.97
CA ARG A 183 -11.71 14.04 -8.58
C ARG A 183 -12.04 13.85 -10.06
N LYS A 184 -11.14 13.23 -10.84
CA LYS A 184 -11.39 12.92 -12.25
C LYS A 184 -12.66 12.11 -12.47
N TYR A 185 -12.88 11.07 -11.66
CA TYR A 185 -14.09 10.25 -11.78
C TYR A 185 -15.35 10.98 -11.29
N ALA A 186 -15.22 11.87 -10.29
CA ALA A 186 -16.31 12.74 -9.84
C ALA A 186 -16.77 13.70 -10.95
N ASP A 187 -15.81 14.31 -11.66
CA ASP A 187 -16.08 15.20 -12.79
C ASP A 187 -16.79 14.43 -13.92
N GLN A 188 -16.27 13.27 -14.31
CA GLN A 188 -16.89 12.40 -15.34
C GLN A 188 -18.29 11.92 -14.94
N ALA A 189 -18.50 11.56 -13.67
CA ALA A 189 -19.82 11.14 -13.18
C ALA A 189 -20.85 12.26 -13.21
N SER A 190 -20.41 13.51 -13.30
CA SER A 190 -21.27 14.70 -13.26
C SER A 190 -21.72 15.18 -14.61
N GLU A 191 -21.12 14.68 -15.67
CA GLU A 191 -21.61 14.82 -17.04
C GLU A 191 -22.92 14.04 -17.23
N ILE A 192 -23.21 13.06 -16.36
CA ILE A 192 -24.38 12.17 -16.45
C ILE A 192 -25.49 12.65 -15.49
N ASP A 193 -26.63 13.03 -16.07
CA ASP A 193 -27.79 13.60 -15.39
C ASP A 193 -28.77 12.53 -14.85
N TYR A 194 -28.27 11.72 -13.92
CA TYR A 194 -29.07 10.71 -13.18
C TYR A 194 -28.62 10.62 -11.73
N ASP A 195 -29.53 10.62 -10.77
CA ASP A 195 -29.16 10.42 -9.37
C ASP A 195 -29.31 8.94 -8.98
N LEU A 196 -28.23 8.35 -8.45
CA LEU A 196 -28.20 6.96 -8.01
C LEU A 196 -28.32 6.85 -6.50
N ASP A 197 -29.15 5.92 -6.02
CA ASP A 197 -29.28 5.62 -4.59
C ASP A 197 -28.10 4.75 -4.11
N LEU A 198 -26.97 5.39 -3.85
CA LEU A 198 -25.71 4.80 -3.36
C LEU A 198 -25.33 5.34 -1.97
N GLY A 199 -26.31 5.78 -1.18
CA GLY A 199 -26.09 6.37 0.13
C GLY A 199 -25.33 7.69 0.05
N THR A 200 -24.19 7.80 0.73
CA THR A 200 -23.42 9.05 0.84
C THR A 200 -22.54 9.35 -0.38
N ILE A 201 -22.37 8.41 -1.30
CA ILE A 201 -21.40 8.54 -2.41
C ILE A 201 -21.75 9.71 -3.34
N GLU A 202 -23.03 9.90 -3.65
CA GLU A 202 -23.48 11.05 -4.46
C GLU A 202 -23.25 12.38 -3.75
N THR A 203 -23.44 12.41 -2.43
CA THR A 203 -23.16 13.60 -1.61
C THR A 203 -21.67 13.93 -1.63
N GLU A 204 -20.80 12.92 -1.47
CA GLU A 204 -19.35 13.10 -1.54
C GLU A 204 -18.91 13.57 -2.94
N ARG A 205 -19.48 13.04 -4.03
CA ARG A 205 -19.26 13.57 -5.39
C ARG A 205 -19.58 15.06 -5.45
N TYR A 206 -20.75 15.45 -4.97
CA TYR A 206 -21.19 16.84 -4.97
C TYR A 206 -20.25 17.73 -4.16
N GLU A 207 -19.77 17.27 -2.99
CA GLU A 207 -18.82 18.01 -2.16
C GLU A 207 -17.44 18.18 -2.82
N ILE A 208 -16.96 17.16 -3.55
CA ILE A 208 -15.71 17.22 -4.31
C ILE A 208 -15.81 18.33 -5.39
N ILE A 209 -16.91 18.34 -6.14
CA ILE A 209 -17.07 19.25 -7.29
C ILE A 209 -17.32 20.68 -6.85
N THR A 210 -18.12 20.86 -5.80
CA THR A 210 -18.35 22.19 -5.22
C THR A 210 -17.14 22.73 -4.48
N GLY A 211 -16.08 21.93 -4.29
CA GLY A 211 -14.87 22.30 -3.57
C GLY A 211 -15.06 22.40 -2.05
N LYS A 212 -16.20 21.95 -1.51
CA LYS A 212 -16.40 21.83 -0.05
C LYS A 212 -15.44 20.83 0.55
N LEU A 213 -15.11 19.79 -0.22
CA LEU A 213 -14.18 18.74 0.14
C LEU A 213 -13.02 18.81 -0.86
N ASP A 214 -11.93 19.45 -0.44
CA ASP A 214 -10.67 19.48 -1.20
C ASP A 214 -9.56 18.81 -0.38
N PHE A 215 -9.37 17.51 -0.60
CA PHE A 215 -8.27 16.79 0.05
C PHE A 215 -6.89 17.19 -0.49
N GLY A 216 -6.81 17.82 -1.67
CA GLY A 216 -5.55 18.32 -2.22
C GLY A 216 -5.00 19.44 -1.33
N GLN A 217 -5.85 20.41 -1.01
CA GLN A 217 -5.49 21.48 -0.08
C GLN A 217 -5.21 20.96 1.34
N ILE A 218 -6.03 20.02 1.83
CA ILE A 218 -5.81 19.45 3.16
C ILE A 218 -4.44 18.75 3.22
N ILE A 219 -4.09 17.94 2.22
CA ILE A 219 -2.79 17.25 2.14
C ILE A 219 -1.64 18.26 2.04
N SER A 220 -1.77 19.33 1.24
CA SER A 220 -0.73 20.36 1.16
C SER A 220 -0.50 21.03 2.52
N ASP A 221 -1.56 21.42 3.22
CA ASP A 221 -1.47 22.06 4.54
C ASP A 221 -0.83 21.15 5.59
N HIS A 222 -1.11 19.84 5.54
CA HIS A 222 -0.43 18.85 6.38
C HIS A 222 1.06 18.76 6.07
N ARG A 223 1.43 18.70 4.78
CA ARG A 223 2.83 18.63 4.36
C ARG A 223 3.61 19.90 4.69
N GLU A 224 3.02 21.08 4.53
CA GLU A 224 3.66 22.35 4.93
C GLU A 224 3.96 22.40 6.44
N ARG A 225 2.98 22.01 7.26
CA ARG A 225 3.18 21.91 8.71
C ARG A 225 4.25 20.88 9.07
N LEU A 226 4.30 19.75 8.36
CA LEU A 226 5.31 18.72 8.55
C LEU A 226 6.72 19.23 8.19
N THR A 227 6.86 19.97 7.09
CA THR A 227 8.14 20.58 6.68
C THR A 227 8.69 21.52 7.76
N LYS A 228 7.85 22.39 8.33
CA LYS A 228 8.25 23.26 9.45
C LYS A 228 8.76 22.47 10.65
N LYS A 229 8.09 21.35 11.00
CA LYS A 229 8.55 20.46 12.10
C LYS A 229 9.90 19.81 11.75
N ARG A 230 10.08 19.35 10.51
CA ARG A 230 11.36 18.77 10.05
C ARG A 230 12.50 19.77 10.12
N GLU A 231 12.26 21.03 9.75
CA GLU A 231 13.25 22.11 9.87
C GLU A 231 13.65 22.34 11.33
N THR A 232 12.68 22.40 12.25
CA THR A 232 12.99 22.57 13.68
C THR A 232 13.79 21.41 14.27
N VAL A 233 13.46 20.16 13.92
CA VAL A 233 14.22 18.98 14.35
C VAL A 233 15.60 18.96 13.70
N GLY A 234 15.70 19.29 12.41
CA GLY A 234 16.98 19.37 11.69
C GLY A 234 17.91 20.44 12.28
N ALA A 235 17.38 21.61 12.64
CA ALA A 235 18.14 22.67 13.30
C ALA A 235 18.63 22.25 14.71
N TYR A 236 17.84 21.44 15.43
CA TYR A 236 18.24 20.88 16.71
C TYR A 236 19.38 19.85 16.56
N LEU A 237 19.24 18.90 15.63
CA LEU A 237 20.27 17.89 15.35
C LEU A 237 21.57 18.51 14.83
N ALA A 238 21.49 19.60 14.07
CA ALA A 238 22.68 20.34 13.62
C ALA A 238 23.45 20.98 14.79
N LYS A 239 22.76 21.40 15.86
CA LYS A 239 23.38 21.92 17.08
C LYS A 239 23.89 20.81 17.99
N TYR A 240 23.19 19.68 18.03
CA TYR A 240 23.47 18.54 18.91
C TYR A 240 23.57 17.24 18.11
N PRO A 241 24.71 17.00 17.41
CA PRO A 241 24.87 15.81 16.56
C PRO A 241 24.83 14.50 17.36
N GLU A 242 25.20 14.54 18.65
CA GLU A 242 25.14 13.38 19.55
C GLU A 242 23.71 12.87 19.79
N ALA A 243 22.70 13.72 19.58
CA ALA A 243 21.29 13.36 19.74
C ALA A 243 20.70 12.59 18.54
N ASP A 244 21.45 12.41 17.44
CA ASP A 244 21.05 11.57 16.29
C ASP A 244 21.37 10.08 16.53
N LYS A 245 21.15 9.59 17.75
CA LYS A 245 21.33 8.18 18.14
C LYS A 245 19.98 7.59 18.56
N PRO A 246 19.72 6.31 18.28
CA PRO A 246 18.49 5.66 18.73
C PRO A 246 18.44 5.60 20.27
N ASN A 247 17.28 5.86 20.86
CA ASN A 247 17.13 5.93 22.32
C ASN A 247 17.28 4.59 23.04
N LEU A 248 17.24 3.46 22.33
CA LEU A 248 17.49 2.14 22.92
C LEU A 248 18.89 2.04 23.53
N ASP A 249 19.83 2.86 23.09
CA ASP A 249 21.19 2.96 23.64
C ASP A 249 21.30 3.95 24.83
N GLN A 250 20.21 4.64 25.18
CA GLN A 250 20.15 5.70 26.20
C GLN A 250 19.40 5.30 27.47
N ILE A 251 18.79 4.10 27.49
CA ILE A 251 18.18 3.53 28.70
C ILE A 251 19.26 2.71 29.41
N PRO A 252 19.67 3.06 30.64
CA PRO A 252 20.64 2.29 31.41
C PRO A 252 20.15 0.88 31.77
#